data_AF-A0A7S0VHQ5-F1
#
_entry.id   AF-A0A7S0VHQ5-F1
#
_cell.length_a   1.000
_cell.length_b   1.000
_cell.length_c   1.000
_cell.angle_alpha   90.00
_cell.angle_beta   90.00
_cell.angle_gamma   90.00
#
_symmetry.space_group_name_H-M   'P 1'
#
loop_
_entity.id
_entity.type
_entity.pdbx_description
1 polymer ?
#
loop_
_entity_poly.entity_id
_entity_poly.type
_entity_poly.pdbx_seq_one_letter_code
_entity_poly.pdbx_strand_id
1 'polypeptide(L)'
;LAVDYSVSMRLAGPHEYMEEMDGRREREWLDKRRSQRESSSSAGAFVEVVGISVGKVMDAAQEDAEEVLRLLRYLSFLHHAEIPVDLVPREWRQHLDVLQSQSLVMDAGESRGAVQMHSITQEVVRTHLMGRSREEVIGLAAGELSTLVAGIDHGNPLTLFIGWKCEGHVRRLVENIGTALPETCVDLVCPLVQQVGD
;
A
#
# COMPACT_ATOMS: atom_id res chain seq x y z
N LEU A 1 -13.81 -62.85 -7.45
CA LEU A 1 -12.82 -61.76 -7.44
C LEU A 1 -13.56 -60.51 -6.97
N ALA A 2 -13.48 -60.22 -5.67
CA ALA A 2 -14.09 -59.04 -5.06
C ALA A 2 -13.18 -57.84 -5.33
N VAL A 3 -13.75 -56.76 -5.85
CA VAL A 3 -13.08 -55.46 -5.99
C VAL A 3 -13.46 -54.62 -4.78
N ASP A 4 -12.44 -54.21 -4.03
CA ASP A 4 -12.52 -53.44 -2.80
C ASP A 4 -12.99 -52.01 -3.11
N TYR A 5 -14.22 -51.68 -2.70
CA TYR A 5 -14.74 -50.31 -2.72
C TYR A 5 -14.55 -49.68 -1.33
N SER A 6 -13.33 -49.23 -1.04
CA SER A 6 -13.04 -48.45 0.15
C SER A 6 -12.36 -47.12 -0.20
N VAL A 7 -13.01 -46.34 -1.06
CA VAL A 7 -12.75 -44.89 -1.12
C VAL A 7 -13.49 -44.25 0.06
N SER A 8 -12.78 -44.14 1.19
CA SER A 8 -13.22 -43.31 2.31
C SER A 8 -13.20 -41.85 1.88
N MET A 9 -14.32 -41.34 1.34
CA MET A 9 -14.57 -39.91 1.29
C MET A 9 -14.78 -39.45 2.74
N ARG A 10 -13.69 -39.06 3.41
CA ARG A 10 -13.80 -38.16 4.55
C ARG A 10 -14.37 -36.86 4.00
N LEU A 11 -15.63 -36.58 4.33
CA LEU A 11 -16.19 -35.26 4.17
C LEU A 11 -15.37 -34.33 5.06
N ALA A 12 -14.46 -33.58 4.43
CA ALA A 12 -13.71 -32.53 5.09
C ALA A 12 -14.72 -31.62 5.80
N GLY A 13 -14.50 -31.37 7.09
CA GLY A 13 -15.35 -30.45 7.83
C GLY A 13 -15.33 -29.07 7.16
N PRO A 14 -16.35 -28.21 7.36
CA PRO A 14 -16.37 -26.86 6.81
C PRO A 14 -15.08 -26.07 7.06
N HIS A 15 -14.38 -26.37 8.17
CA HIS A 15 -13.09 -25.80 8.52
C HIS A 15 -11.92 -26.30 7.65
N GLU A 16 -11.85 -27.61 7.38
CA GLU A 16 -10.83 -28.21 6.50
C GLU A 16 -11.03 -27.76 5.04
N TYR A 17 -12.27 -27.53 4.61
CA TYR A 17 -12.57 -26.94 3.31
C TYR A 17 -12.10 -25.47 3.21
N MET A 18 -12.27 -24.68 4.27
CA MET A 18 -11.81 -23.28 4.31
C MET A 18 -10.28 -23.18 4.30
N GLU A 19 -9.58 -24.03 5.08
CA GLU A 19 -8.11 -24.11 5.05
C GLU A 19 -7.58 -24.55 3.68
N GLU A 20 -8.27 -25.48 3.01
CA GLU A 20 -7.91 -25.89 1.64
C GLU A 20 -8.11 -24.76 0.62
N MET A 21 -9.19 -23.98 0.76
CA MET A 21 -9.47 -22.82 -0.08
C MET A 21 -8.48 -21.67 0.13
N ASP A 22 -8.08 -21.41 1.37
CA ASP A 22 -7.05 -20.42 1.70
C ASP A 22 -5.68 -20.87 1.18
N GLY A 23 -5.33 -22.14 1.34
CA GLY A 23 -4.12 -22.72 0.76
C GLY A 23 -4.11 -22.76 -0.77
N ARG A 24 -5.27 -22.82 -1.45
CA ARG A 24 -5.37 -22.65 -2.91
C ARG A 24 -5.20 -21.20 -3.33
N ARG A 25 -5.85 -20.25 -2.64
CA ARG A 25 -5.70 -18.81 -2.90
C ARG A 25 -4.26 -18.34 -2.71
N GLU A 26 -3.59 -18.83 -1.68
CA GLU A 26 -2.19 -18.51 -1.42
C GLU A 26 -1.27 -19.08 -2.52
N ARG A 27 -1.51 -20.32 -2.98
CA ARG A 27 -0.77 -20.92 -4.10
C ARG A 27 -1.01 -20.21 -5.43
N GLU A 28 -2.26 -19.88 -5.75
CA GLU A 28 -2.61 -19.09 -6.94
C GLU A 28 -1.97 -17.70 -6.90
N TRP A 29 -1.90 -17.08 -5.73
CA TRP A 29 -1.23 -15.80 -5.54
C TRP A 29 0.30 -15.90 -5.70
N LEU A 30 0.91 -16.95 -5.17
CA LEU A 30 2.35 -17.22 -5.32
C LEU A 30 2.72 -17.56 -6.76
N ASP A 31 1.89 -18.33 -7.48
CA ASP A 31 2.09 -18.63 -8.89
C ASP A 31 1.88 -17.39 -9.75
N LYS A 32 0.88 -16.54 -9.45
CA LYS A 32 0.70 -15.24 -10.12
C LYS A 32 1.90 -14.32 -9.90
N ARG A 33 2.50 -14.32 -8.70
CA ARG A 33 3.75 -13.61 -8.39
C ARG A 33 4.96 -14.20 -9.12
N ARG A 34 5.02 -15.52 -9.30
CA ARG A 34 6.08 -16.21 -10.03
C ARG A 34 5.99 -15.92 -11.54
N SER A 35 4.80 -15.97 -12.13
CA SER A 35 4.55 -15.58 -13.52
C SER A 35 4.81 -14.09 -13.78
N GLN A 36 4.60 -13.21 -12.79
CA GLN A 36 5.01 -11.81 -12.89
C GLN A 36 6.53 -11.62 -12.94
N ARG A 37 7.31 -12.44 -12.22
CA ARG A 37 8.79 -12.45 -12.27
C ARG A 37 9.35 -12.97 -13.59
N GLU A 38 8.64 -13.85 -14.29
CA GLU A 38 9.04 -14.40 -15.59
C GLU A 38 8.83 -13.41 -16.76
N SER A 39 8.10 -12.31 -16.55
CA SER A 39 7.89 -11.21 -17.52
C SER A 39 8.99 -10.14 -17.52
N SER A 40 10.22 -10.52 -17.18
CA SER A 40 11.38 -9.65 -16.86
C SER A 40 11.80 -8.65 -17.95
N SER A 41 11.30 -8.78 -19.18
CA SER A 41 11.43 -7.78 -20.24
C SER A 41 10.56 -6.52 -20.01
N SER A 42 9.37 -6.65 -19.44
CA SER A 42 8.48 -5.50 -19.18
C SER A 42 8.80 -4.80 -17.85
N ALA A 43 9.22 -5.56 -16.83
CA ALA A 43 9.58 -5.01 -15.53
C ALA A 43 10.77 -4.03 -15.63
N GLY A 44 11.76 -4.34 -16.47
CA GLY A 44 12.88 -3.43 -16.73
C GLY A 44 12.44 -2.09 -17.36
N ALA A 45 11.48 -2.13 -18.29
CA ALA A 45 10.96 -0.93 -18.93
C ALA A 45 10.20 -0.01 -17.94
N PHE A 46 9.45 -0.59 -16.99
CA PHE A 46 8.79 0.21 -15.95
C PHE A 46 9.78 0.86 -14.99
N VAL A 47 10.84 0.15 -14.60
CA VAL A 47 11.92 0.73 -13.78
C VAL A 47 12.59 1.88 -14.50
N GLU A 48 12.85 1.74 -15.80
CA GLU A 48 13.44 2.79 -16.62
C GLU A 48 12.53 4.02 -16.72
N VAL A 49 11.25 3.85 -17.02
CA VAL A 49 10.28 4.96 -17.12
C VAL A 49 10.15 5.70 -15.80
N VAL A 50 9.98 4.99 -14.69
CA VAL A 50 9.90 5.61 -13.37
C VAL A 50 11.22 6.31 -13.03
N GLY A 51 12.36 5.70 -13.35
CA GLY A 51 13.68 6.31 -13.17
C GLY A 51 13.84 7.61 -13.95
N ILE A 52 13.39 7.66 -15.21
CA ILE A 52 13.39 8.88 -16.03
C ILE A 52 12.49 9.96 -15.41
N SER A 53 11.27 9.62 -15.01
CA SER A 53 10.35 10.57 -14.37
C SER A 53 10.92 11.09 -13.05
N VAL A 54 11.56 10.24 -12.24
CA VAL A 54 12.24 10.66 -11.02
C VAL A 54 13.40 11.60 -11.33
N GLY A 55 14.23 11.30 -12.33
CA GLY A 55 15.30 12.19 -12.76
C GLY A 55 14.79 13.60 -13.11
N LYS A 56 13.69 13.68 -13.89
CA LYS A 56 13.04 14.96 -14.22
C LYS A 56 12.48 15.68 -13.00
N VAL A 57 11.94 14.96 -12.02
CA VAL A 57 11.50 15.54 -10.75
C VAL A 57 12.68 16.13 -10.00
N MET A 58 13.82 15.43 -9.92
CA MET A 58 15.02 15.94 -9.24
C MET A 58 15.53 17.22 -9.91
N ASP A 59 15.55 17.26 -11.24
CA ASP A 59 15.98 18.45 -12.00
C ASP A 59 15.02 19.64 -11.78
N ALA A 60 13.71 19.38 -11.70
CA ALA A 60 12.70 20.41 -11.50
C ALA A 60 12.64 20.94 -10.06
N ALA A 61 12.84 20.07 -9.06
CA ALA A 61 12.73 20.40 -7.65
C ALA A 61 13.95 21.15 -7.10
N GLN A 62 15.12 21.04 -7.75
CA GLN A 62 16.36 21.72 -7.36
C GLN A 62 16.69 21.52 -5.87
N GLU A 63 16.53 22.55 -5.04
CA GLU A 63 16.84 22.52 -3.60
C GLU A 63 15.89 21.60 -2.80
N ASP A 64 14.67 21.36 -3.31
CA ASP A 64 13.64 20.54 -2.65
C ASP A 64 13.68 19.06 -3.08
N ALA A 65 14.64 18.65 -3.92
CA ALA A 65 14.65 17.34 -4.56
C ALA A 65 14.51 16.17 -3.56
N GLU A 66 15.19 16.22 -2.42
CA GLU A 66 15.11 15.14 -1.43
C GLU A 66 13.73 15.09 -0.73
N GLU A 67 13.10 16.24 -0.48
CA GLU A 67 11.76 16.30 0.12
C GLU A 67 10.70 15.77 -0.85
N VAL A 68 10.82 16.07 -2.15
CA VAL A 68 9.95 15.49 -3.18
C VAL A 68 10.15 13.97 -3.27
N LEU A 69 11.40 13.49 -3.15
CA LEU A 69 11.70 12.07 -3.15
C LEU A 69 11.17 11.35 -1.89
N ARG A 70 11.24 12.01 -0.73
CA ARG A 70 10.62 11.55 0.52
C ARG A 70 9.11 11.43 0.39
N LEU A 71 8.44 12.42 -0.20
CA LEU A 71 7.01 12.34 -0.51
C LEU A 71 6.69 11.16 -1.43
N LEU A 72 7.45 10.98 -2.51
CA LEU A 72 7.26 9.85 -3.44
C LEU A 72 7.40 8.50 -2.72
N ARG A 73 8.40 8.37 -1.85
CA ARG A 73 8.62 7.19 -1.02
C ARG A 73 7.45 6.96 -0.06
N TYR A 74 7.00 8.00 0.61
CA TYR A 74 5.85 7.98 1.52
C TYR A 74 4.57 7.47 0.83
N LEU A 75 4.20 8.06 -0.30
CA LEU A 75 3.01 7.68 -1.07
C LEU A 75 3.08 6.22 -1.55
N SER A 76 4.28 5.66 -1.71
CA SER A 76 4.45 4.26 -2.10
C SER A 76 4.05 3.24 -1.03
N PHE A 77 3.89 3.64 0.23
CA PHE A 77 3.42 2.74 1.30
C PHE A 77 1.91 2.80 1.55
N LEU A 78 1.25 3.81 1.01
CA LEU A 78 -0.20 3.96 1.09
C LEU A 78 -0.90 3.12 0.02
N HIS A 79 -2.20 2.88 0.20
CA HIS A 79 -3.04 2.31 -0.87
C HIS A 79 -2.95 3.17 -2.15
N HIS A 80 -2.83 2.50 -3.29
CA HIS A 80 -2.55 3.11 -4.59
C HIS A 80 -3.63 4.09 -5.09
N ALA A 81 -4.87 3.88 -4.67
CA ALA A 81 -6.03 4.69 -5.06
C ALA A 81 -6.53 5.52 -3.88
N GLU A 82 -7.09 6.69 -4.21
CA GLU A 82 -7.80 7.60 -3.31
C GLU A 82 -7.04 8.05 -2.06
N ILE A 83 -5.72 8.24 -2.15
CA ILE A 83 -4.89 8.78 -1.06
C ILE A 83 -5.39 10.19 -0.70
N PRO A 84 -6.01 10.40 0.47
CA PRO A 84 -6.42 11.73 0.89
C PRO A 84 -5.20 12.65 0.98
N VAL A 85 -5.28 13.86 0.44
CA VAL A 85 -4.22 14.88 0.58
C VAL A 85 -4.02 15.22 2.07
N ASP A 86 -5.05 15.02 2.89
CA ASP A 86 -4.94 15.23 4.33
C ASP A 86 -4.06 14.20 5.06
N LEU A 87 -3.79 13.03 4.46
CA LEU A 87 -2.76 12.10 4.96
C LEU A 87 -1.34 12.57 4.64
N VAL A 88 -1.17 13.44 3.64
CA VAL A 88 0.16 13.95 3.29
C VAL A 88 0.58 15.00 4.33
N PRO A 89 1.78 14.87 4.93
CA PRO A 89 2.34 15.88 5.83
C PRO A 89 2.23 17.27 5.22
N ARG A 90 1.81 18.24 6.03
CA ARG A 90 1.40 19.57 5.52
C ARG A 90 2.52 20.27 4.76
N GLU A 91 3.74 20.15 5.26
CA GLU A 91 4.99 20.64 4.67
C GLU A 91 5.28 20.03 3.29
N TRP A 92 4.79 18.82 3.01
CA TRP A 92 5.05 18.13 1.75
C TRP A 92 3.98 18.33 0.70
N ARG A 93 2.80 18.86 1.07
CA ARG A 93 1.67 19.01 0.13
C ARG A 93 2.03 19.87 -1.09
N GLN A 94 2.88 20.87 -0.93
CA GLN A 94 3.36 21.71 -2.03
C GLN A 94 4.17 20.93 -3.08
N HIS A 95 4.73 19.77 -2.73
CA HIS A 95 5.52 18.94 -3.64
C HIS A 95 4.66 17.97 -4.47
N LEU A 96 3.36 17.85 -4.18
CA LEU A 96 2.45 17.03 -4.99
C LEU A 96 2.39 17.51 -6.44
N ASP A 97 2.37 18.82 -6.67
CA ASP A 97 2.32 19.42 -8.01
C ASP A 97 3.54 19.00 -8.86
N VAL A 98 4.71 18.88 -8.22
CA VAL A 98 5.94 18.43 -8.89
C VAL A 98 5.80 16.96 -9.33
N LEU A 99 5.31 16.09 -8.46
CA LEU A 99 5.07 14.67 -8.78
C LEU A 99 3.98 14.49 -9.85
N GLN A 100 2.96 15.35 -9.83
CA GLN A 100 1.88 15.37 -10.82
C GLN A 100 2.38 15.82 -12.20
N SER A 101 3.27 16.83 -12.25
CA SER A 101 3.85 17.31 -13.50
C SER A 101 4.60 16.22 -14.29
N GLN A 102 5.11 15.20 -13.58
CA GLN A 102 5.82 14.06 -14.15
C GLN A 102 4.99 12.76 -14.18
N SER A 103 3.68 12.85 -13.94
CA SER A 103 2.73 11.72 -13.96
C SER A 103 3.10 10.57 -13.01
N LEU A 104 3.86 10.85 -11.95
CA LEU A 104 4.13 9.86 -10.89
C LEU A 104 2.94 9.73 -9.93
N VAL A 105 2.20 10.82 -9.78
CA VAL A 105 0.97 10.93 -8.99
C VAL A 105 -0.08 11.63 -9.87
N MET A 106 -1.35 11.31 -9.67
CA MET A 106 -2.47 11.92 -10.40
C MET A 106 -3.58 12.29 -9.42
N ASP A 107 -4.46 13.20 -9.80
CA ASP A 107 -5.71 13.40 -9.06
C ASP A 107 -6.54 12.10 -9.09
N ALA A 108 -7.22 11.80 -7.98
CA ALA A 108 -8.08 10.62 -7.85
C ALA A 108 -9.46 10.79 -8.54
N GLY A 109 -9.56 11.69 -9.53
CA GLY A 109 -10.76 11.92 -10.33
C GLY A 109 -11.96 12.36 -9.50
N GLU A 110 -12.87 11.43 -9.21
CA GLU A 110 -14.16 11.67 -8.54
C GLU A 110 -14.00 12.03 -7.07
N SER A 111 -12.87 11.67 -6.46
CA SER A 111 -12.56 11.96 -5.06
C SER A 111 -11.84 13.31 -4.94
N ARG A 112 -12.60 14.38 -4.68
CA ARG A 112 -12.04 15.71 -4.39
C ARG A 112 -11.08 15.64 -3.19
N GLY A 113 -9.90 16.25 -3.35
CA GLY A 113 -8.89 16.29 -2.29
C GLY A 113 -8.15 14.97 -2.07
N ALA A 114 -8.12 14.08 -3.07
CA ALA A 114 -7.36 12.85 -3.04
C ALA A 114 -6.49 12.70 -4.30
N VAL A 115 -5.37 12.01 -4.13
CA VAL A 115 -4.43 11.66 -5.19
C VAL A 115 -4.33 10.14 -5.34
N GLN A 116 -3.74 9.69 -6.43
CA GLN A 116 -3.48 8.28 -6.68
C GLN A 116 -2.10 8.10 -7.29
N MET A 117 -1.49 6.95 -6.99
CA MET A 117 -0.17 6.56 -7.49
C MET A 117 -0.29 5.15 -8.06
N HIS A 118 0.11 4.97 -9.31
CA HIS A 118 -0.04 3.68 -9.97
C HIS A 118 0.69 2.57 -9.19
N SER A 119 0.06 1.40 -9.04
CA SER A 119 0.57 0.31 -8.20
C SER A 119 1.95 -0.20 -8.62
N ILE A 120 2.24 -0.19 -9.93
CA ILE A 120 3.58 -0.51 -10.46
C ILE A 120 4.61 0.55 -10.05
N THR A 121 4.28 1.84 -10.13
CA THR A 121 5.17 2.93 -9.69
C THR A 121 5.50 2.80 -8.22
N GLN A 122 4.49 2.47 -7.38
CA GLN A 122 4.71 2.23 -5.96
C GLN A 122 5.66 1.05 -5.73
N GLU A 123 5.52 -0.04 -6.48
CA GLU A 123 6.42 -1.19 -6.35
C GLU A 123 7.85 -0.82 -6.75
N VAL A 124 8.04 -0.14 -7.89
CA VAL A 124 9.37 0.31 -8.30
C VAL A 124 10.02 1.20 -7.24
N VAL A 125 9.25 2.13 -6.67
CA VAL A 125 9.75 3.03 -5.61
C VAL A 125 10.13 2.23 -4.36
N ARG A 126 9.28 1.31 -3.90
CA ARG A 126 9.56 0.45 -2.73
C ARG A 126 10.79 -0.44 -2.91
N THR A 127 10.99 -0.97 -4.12
CA THR A 127 12.07 -1.93 -4.41
C THR A 127 13.40 -1.25 -4.74
N HIS A 128 13.37 -0.13 -5.45
CA HIS A 128 14.57 0.47 -6.04
C HIS A 128 14.94 1.84 -5.48
N LEU A 129 14.00 2.57 -4.87
CA LEU A 129 14.20 3.97 -4.51
C LEU A 129 14.11 4.24 -3.00
N MET A 130 13.94 3.23 -2.14
CA MET A 130 13.85 3.39 -0.68
C MET A 130 15.17 3.72 0.02
N GLY A 131 16.30 3.21 -0.48
CA GLY A 131 17.56 3.29 0.27
C GLY A 131 17.43 2.75 1.70
N ARG A 132 17.96 3.50 2.69
CA ARG A 132 17.87 3.16 4.13
C ARG A 132 16.65 3.73 4.85
N SER A 133 15.77 4.44 4.13
CA SER A 133 14.66 5.22 4.72
C SER A 133 13.38 4.42 4.97
N ARG A 134 13.36 3.11 4.68
CA ARG A 134 12.14 2.29 4.74
C ARG A 134 11.43 2.37 6.09
N GLU A 135 12.16 2.20 7.18
CA GLU A 135 11.60 2.21 8.54
C GLU A 135 11.04 3.59 8.92
N GLU A 136 11.80 4.65 8.64
CA GLU A 136 11.40 6.04 8.86
C GLU A 136 10.09 6.37 8.12
N VAL A 137 10.01 6.00 6.84
CA VAL A 137 8.84 6.28 6.00
C VAL A 137 7.61 5.49 6.45
N ILE A 138 7.78 4.23 6.85
CA ILE A 138 6.69 3.42 7.41
C ILE A 138 6.20 4.02 8.72
N GLY A 139 7.11 4.42 9.62
CA GLY A 139 6.75 5.05 10.90
C GLY A 139 5.99 6.35 10.69
N LEU A 140 6.40 7.17 9.72
CA LEU A 140 5.69 8.40 9.37
C LEU A 140 4.29 8.11 8.82
N ALA A 141 4.15 7.18 7.88
CA ALA A 141 2.83 6.78 7.35
C ALA A 141 1.91 6.23 8.44
N ALA A 142 2.43 5.45 9.39
CA ALA A 142 1.68 4.98 10.55
C ALA A 142 1.21 6.13 11.45
N GLY A 143 2.10 7.10 11.72
CA GLY A 143 1.78 8.27 12.56
C GLY A 143 0.70 9.17 11.97
N GLU A 144 0.79 9.46 10.67
CA GLU A 144 -0.22 10.28 9.97
C GLU A 144 -1.58 9.57 9.92
N LEU A 145 -1.59 8.26 9.62
CA LEU A 145 -2.82 7.46 9.64
C LEU A 145 -3.43 7.39 11.03
N SER A 146 -2.61 7.22 12.08
CA SER A 146 -3.07 7.21 13.47
C SER A 146 -3.70 8.54 13.86
N THR A 147 -3.07 9.66 13.50
CA THR A 147 -3.57 11.01 13.75
C THR A 147 -4.91 11.24 13.04
N LEU A 148 -5.03 10.83 11.78
CA LEU A 148 -6.27 10.98 11.01
C LEU A 148 -7.40 10.15 11.60
N VAL A 149 -7.13 8.90 11.99
CA VAL A 149 -8.15 8.02 12.59
C VAL A 149 -8.55 8.47 14.00
N ALA A 150 -7.62 8.97 14.81
CA ALA A 150 -7.92 9.55 16.11
C ALA A 150 -8.85 10.78 16.02
N GLY A 151 -8.86 11.47 14.89
CA GLY A 151 -9.76 12.59 14.60
C GLY A 151 -11.18 12.19 14.20
N ILE A 152 -11.50 10.90 14.09
CA ILE A 152 -12.81 10.43 13.63
C ILE A 152 -13.83 10.52 14.76
N ASP A 153 -14.76 11.47 14.62
CA ASP A 153 -15.98 11.50 15.41
C ASP A 153 -17.01 10.52 14.83
N HIS A 154 -17.34 9.49 15.61
CA HIS A 154 -18.28 8.43 15.22
C HIS A 154 -19.76 8.91 15.27
N GLY A 155 -20.01 10.08 15.88
CA GLY A 155 -21.31 10.75 15.82
C GLY A 155 -21.49 11.63 14.58
N ASN A 156 -20.44 11.82 13.79
CA ASN A 156 -20.44 12.70 12.62
C ASN A 156 -20.24 11.90 11.31
N PRO A 157 -21.24 11.88 10.40
CA PRO A 157 -21.16 11.12 9.15
C PRO A 157 -20.01 11.52 8.22
N LEU A 158 -19.54 12.77 8.30
CA LEU A 158 -18.46 13.26 7.44
C LEU A 158 -17.10 12.69 7.86
N THR A 159 -16.87 12.55 9.16
CA THR A 159 -15.63 11.95 9.70
C THR A 159 -15.64 10.43 9.62
N LEU A 160 -16.81 9.80 9.72
CA LEU A 160 -16.98 8.36 9.45
C LEU A 160 -16.59 7.99 8.00
N PHE A 161 -16.98 8.81 7.02
CA PHE A 161 -16.60 8.62 5.63
C PHE A 161 -15.08 8.68 5.41
N ILE A 162 -14.38 9.54 6.15
CA ILE A 162 -12.91 9.60 6.15
C ILE A 162 -12.33 8.28 6.69
N GLY A 163 -12.92 7.73 7.77
CA GLY A 163 -12.53 6.43 8.32
C GLY A 163 -12.57 5.28 7.32
N TRP A 164 -13.64 5.20 6.52
CA TRP A 164 -13.75 4.17 5.47
C TRP A 164 -12.67 4.28 4.40
N LYS A 165 -12.20 5.50 4.09
CA LYS A 165 -11.08 5.68 3.15
C LYS A 165 -9.74 5.25 3.76
N CYS A 166 -9.56 5.43 5.06
CA CYS A 166 -8.33 5.05 5.76
C CYS A 166 -8.09 3.53 5.78
N GLU A 167 -9.13 2.70 5.76
CA GLU A 167 -9.03 1.22 5.82
C GLU A 167 -8.00 0.67 4.82
N GLY A 168 -8.13 1.05 3.55
CA GLY A 168 -7.26 0.55 2.49
C GLY A 168 -5.80 0.91 2.72
N HIS A 169 -5.55 2.12 3.23
CA HIS A 169 -4.20 2.59 3.53
C HIS A 169 -3.60 1.88 4.75
N VAL A 170 -4.40 1.64 5.80
CA VAL A 170 -3.98 0.85 6.97
C VAL A 170 -3.63 -0.58 6.57
N ARG A 171 -4.51 -1.27 5.83
CA ARG A 171 -4.25 -2.62 5.32
C ARG A 171 -2.97 -2.64 4.48
N ARG A 172 -2.80 -1.67 3.59
CA ARG A 172 -1.62 -1.60 2.73
C ARG A 172 -0.34 -1.37 3.52
N LEU A 173 -0.39 -0.55 4.56
CA LEU A 173 0.77 -0.31 5.42
C LEU A 173 1.16 -1.60 6.15
N VAL A 174 0.19 -2.31 6.73
CA VAL A 174 0.39 -3.63 7.40
C VAL A 174 1.03 -4.65 6.46
N GLU A 175 0.56 -4.75 5.22
CA GLU A 175 1.14 -5.65 4.21
C GLU A 175 2.62 -5.34 3.92
N ASN A 176 3.00 -4.07 3.93
CA ASN A 176 4.37 -3.64 3.66
C ASN A 176 5.32 -3.78 4.86
N ILE A 177 4.74 -3.84 6.06
CA ILE A 177 5.40 -3.96 7.36
C ILE A 177 5.91 -5.40 7.61
N GLY A 178 5.13 -6.43 7.28
CA GLY A 178 5.48 -7.82 7.62
C GLY A 178 5.53 -8.08 9.13
N THR A 179 6.53 -8.84 9.63
CA THR A 179 6.72 -9.18 11.06
C THR A 179 7.76 -8.32 11.78
N ALA A 180 8.37 -7.34 11.10
CA ALA A 180 9.56 -6.64 11.57
C ALA A 180 9.28 -5.15 11.80
N LEU A 181 8.39 -4.85 12.75
CA LEU A 181 8.21 -3.50 13.27
C LEU A 181 8.68 -3.39 14.72
N PRO A 182 9.25 -2.22 15.10
CA PRO A 182 9.31 -1.77 16.49
C PRO A 182 7.91 -1.79 17.14
N GLU A 183 7.81 -2.19 18.41
CA GLU A 183 6.54 -2.28 19.18
C GLU A 183 5.68 -1.01 19.08
N THR A 184 6.31 0.17 19.01
CA THR A 184 5.63 1.47 18.90
C THR A 184 4.72 1.59 17.68
N CYS A 185 5.04 0.94 16.57
CA CYS A 185 4.20 0.97 15.36
C CYS A 185 3.11 -0.10 15.41
N VAL A 186 3.31 -1.20 16.13
CA VAL A 186 2.28 -2.22 16.37
C VAL A 186 1.18 -1.65 17.28
N ASP A 187 1.57 -0.92 18.33
CA ASP A 187 0.64 -0.24 19.24
C ASP A 187 -0.19 0.86 18.55
N LEU A 188 0.34 1.47 17.48
CA LEU A 188 -0.37 2.46 16.67
C LEU A 188 -1.30 1.82 15.64
N VAL A 189 -0.94 0.66 15.08
CA VAL A 189 -1.66 0.02 13.96
C VAL A 189 -2.72 -0.98 14.45
N CYS A 190 -2.49 -1.68 15.56
CA CYS A 190 -3.45 -2.64 16.13
C CYS A 190 -4.82 -2.01 16.49
N PRO A 191 -4.90 -0.83 17.13
CA PRO A 191 -6.18 -0.16 17.38
C PRO A 191 -6.88 0.27 16.08
N LEU A 192 -6.13 0.64 15.04
CA LEU A 192 -6.68 1.02 13.73
C LEU A 192 -7.35 -0.17 13.04
N VAL A 193 -6.75 -1.35 13.12
CA VAL A 193 -7.33 -2.58 12.56
C VAL A 193 -8.58 -3.00 13.34
N GLN A 194 -8.62 -2.81 14.66
CA GLN A 194 -9.79 -3.11 15.49
C GLN A 194 -10.94 -2.13 15.25
N GLN A 195 -10.67 -0.82 15.13
CA GLN A 195 -11.69 0.20 14.91
C GLN A 195 -12.31 0.19 13.50
N VAL A 196 -11.61 -0.38 12.52
CA VAL A 196 -12.09 -0.51 11.14
C VAL A 196 -12.80 -1.86 10.89
N GLY A 197 -12.56 -2.85 11.75
CA GLY A 197 -13.14 -4.20 11.62
C GLY A 197 -14.51 -4.40 12.30
N ASP A 198 -14.91 -3.50 13.20
CA ASP A 198 -16.22 -3.47 13.88
C ASP A 198 -17.22 -2.55 13.17
#